data_AF-A0AAJ1BCY9-F1
#
_entry.id   AF-A0AAJ1BCY9-F1
#
_cell.length_a   1.000
_cell.length_b   1.000
_cell.length_c   1.000
_cell.angle_alpha   90.00
_cell.angle_beta   90.00
_cell.angle_gamma   90.00
#
_symmetry.space_group_name_H-M   'P 1'
#
loop_
_entity.id
_entity.type
_entity.pdbx_description
1 polymer ?
#
loop_
_entity_poly.entity_id
_entity_poly.type
_entity_poly.pdbx_seq_one_letter_code
_entity_poly.pdbx_strand_id
1 'polypeptide(L)' 'MLEATMTVRLSQAEKSLIADYAQIIGMNTSQFMRQCVLEQIENEIDVAAYQKAKAEYDANPVSYDLDQVEEMLGL' A
#
# COMPACT_ATOMS: atom_id res chain seq x y z
N MET A 1 -9.19 18.85 -13.17
CA MET A 1 -8.08 17.99 -12.69
C MET A 1 -6.90 18.22 -13.62
N LEU A 2 -5.68 18.37 -13.07
CA LEU A 2 -4.48 18.38 -13.90
C LEU A 2 -4.11 16.93 -14.20
N GLU A 3 -4.16 16.55 -15.46
CA GLU A 3 -3.75 15.22 -15.92
C GLU A 3 -2.24 15.22 -16.20
N ALA A 4 -1.54 14.19 -15.73
CA ALA A 4 -0.11 13.99 -15.99
C ALA A 4 0.10 12.62 -16.64
N THR A 5 1.03 12.55 -17.60
CA THR A 5 1.38 11.31 -18.30
C THR A 5 2.82 10.92 -17.97
N MET A 6 3.04 9.63 -17.76
CA MET A 6 4.37 9.03 -17.62
C MET A 6 4.62 8.07 -18.78
N THR A 7 5.78 8.17 -19.41
CA THR A 7 6.20 7.25 -20.48
C THR A 7 7.25 6.28 -19.93
N VAL A 8 6.95 4.98 -20.02
CA VAL A 8 7.87 3.92 -19.62
C VAL A 8 8.36 3.20 -20.88
N ARG A 9 9.68 2.98 -20.96
CA ARG A 9 10.27 2.19 -22.06
C ARG A 9 10.17 0.71 -21.70
N LEU A 10 9.63 -0.08 -22.62
CA LEU A 10 9.47 -1.52 -22.50
C LEU A 10 9.90 -2.18 -23.81
N SER A 11 10.39 -3.40 -23.71
CA SER A 11 10.44 -4.30 -24.86
C SER A 11 9.03 -4.65 -25.33
N GLN A 12 8.92 -5.11 -26.57
CA GLN A 12 7.64 -5.55 -27.11
C GLN A 12 7.06 -6.74 -26.33
N ALA A 13 7.91 -7.64 -25.83
CA ALA A 13 7.49 -8.80 -25.05
C ALA A 13 6.91 -8.41 -23.69
N GLU A 14 7.57 -7.51 -22.95
CA GLU A 14 7.06 -6.99 -21.67
C GLU A 14 5.73 -6.27 -21.86
N LYS A 15 5.62 -5.43 -22.90
CA LYS A 15 4.38 -4.71 -23.19
C LYS A 15 3.22 -5.68 -23.44
N SER A 16 3.43 -6.72 -24.25
CA SER A 16 2.39 -7.72 -24.52
C SER A 16 2.00 -8.48 -23.26
N LEU A 17 2.98 -8.98 -22.49
CA LEU A 17 2.73 -9.74 -21.27
C LEU A 17 1.91 -8.93 -20.25
N ILE A 18 2.28 -7.67 -20.02
CA ILE A 18 1.56 -6.80 -19.07
C ILE A 18 0.14 -6.52 -19.57
N ALA A 19 -0.03 -6.26 -20.87
CA ALA A 19 -1.35 -6.00 -21.45
C ALA A 19 -2.28 -7.21 -21.37
N ASP A 20 -1.79 -8.40 -21.71
CA ASP A 20 -2.55 -9.65 -21.66
C ASP A 20 -2.97 -9.98 -20.23
N TYR A 21 -2.05 -9.83 -19.26
CA TYR A 21 -2.36 -10.04 -17.85
C TYR A 21 -3.41 -9.04 -17.34
N ALA A 22 -3.25 -7.75 -17.64
CA ALA A 22 -4.21 -6.73 -17.25
C ALA A 22 -5.61 -7.05 -17.80
N GLN A 23 -5.69 -7.52 -19.05
CA GLN A 23 -6.96 -7.93 -19.65
C GLN A 23 -7.59 -9.13 -18.95
N ILE A 24 -6.82 -10.14 -18.56
CA ILE A 24 -7.30 -11.31 -17.81
C ILE A 24 -7.98 -10.90 -16.50
N ILE A 25 -7.42 -9.90 -15.81
CA ILE A 25 -7.96 -9.37 -14.55
C ILE A 25 -8.98 -8.23 -14.75
N GLY A 26 -9.41 -7.97 -15.99
CA GLY A 26 -10.42 -6.96 -16.31
C GLY A 26 -9.96 -5.51 -16.14
N MET A 27 -8.65 -5.25 -16.16
CA MET A 27 -8.05 -3.92 -16.06
C MET A 27 -7.40 -3.47 -17.37
N ASN A 28 -7.27 -2.16 -17.55
CA ASN A 28 -6.39 -1.63 -18.60
C ASN A 28 -4.94 -1.54 -18.09
N THR A 29 -3.99 -1.51 -19.03
CA THR A 29 -2.55 -1.52 -18.72
C THR A 29 -2.11 -0.35 -17.83
N SER A 30 -2.62 0.88 -18.05
CA SER A 30 -2.19 2.04 -17.26
C SER A 30 -2.75 2.01 -15.84
N GLN A 31 -3.97 1.51 -15.66
CA GLN A 31 -4.57 1.26 -14.35
C GLN A 31 -3.78 0.20 -13.59
N PHE A 32 -3.50 -0.94 -14.21
CA PHE A 32 -2.72 -2.01 -13.60
C PHE A 32 -1.33 -1.53 -13.17
N MET A 33 -0.60 -0.86 -14.06
CA MET A 33 0.73 -0.32 -13.75
C MET A 33 0.68 0.72 -12.62
N ARG A 34 -0.30 1.64 -12.64
CA ARG A 34 -0.46 2.63 -11.57
C ARG A 34 -0.74 1.94 -10.23
N GLN A 35 -1.63 0.97 -10.21
CA GLN A 35 -2.02 0.26 -9.01
C GLN A 35 -0.82 -0.50 -8.41
N CYS A 36 -0.10 -1.28 -9.21
CA CYS A 36 1.07 -2.02 -8.73
C CYS A 36 2.15 -1.11 -8.12
N VAL A 37 2.42 0.04 -8.75
CA VAL A 37 3.42 0.98 -8.24
C VAL A 37 2.97 1.60 -6.93
N LEU A 38 1.71 2.00 -6.81
CA LEU A 38 1.18 2.59 -5.58
C LEU A 38 1.11 1.56 -4.44
N GLU A 39 0.68 0.33 -4.71
CA GLU A 39 0.67 -0.76 -3.72
C GLU A 39 2.08 -1.08 -3.21
N GLN A 40 3.09 -1.08 -4.09
CA GLN A 40 4.48 -1.29 -3.67
C GLN A 40 4.96 -0.18 -2.72
N ILE A 41 4.64 1.08 -3.04
CA ILE A 41 4.98 2.23 -2.18
C ILE A 41 4.26 2.15 -0.84
N GLU A 42 2.96 1.82 -0.86
CA GLU A 42 2.15 1.66 0.35
C GLU A 42 2.68 0.54 1.25
N ASN A 43 3.02 -0.63 0.69
CA ASN A 43 3.61 -1.74 1.43
C ASN A 43 4.90 -1.32 2.17
N GLU A 44 5.76 -0.52 1.53
CA GLU A 44 6.99 -0.02 2.17
C GLU A 44 6.69 0.96 3.32
N ILE A 45 5.71 1.85 3.13
CA ILE A 45 5.24 2.77 4.16
C ILE A 45 4.64 2.01 5.34
N ASP A 46 3.80 1.01 5.08
CA ASP A 46 3.13 0.19 6.09
C ASP A 46 4.14 -0.61 6.91
N VAL A 47 5.15 -1.20 6.26
CA VAL A 47 6.24 -1.91 6.96
C VAL A 47 7.00 -0.95 7.88
N ALA A 48 7.33 0.25 7.41
CA ALA A 48 8.02 1.25 8.23
C ALA A 48 7.15 1.72 9.42
N ALA A 49 5.86 1.94 9.20
CA ALA A 49 4.90 2.32 10.24
C ALA A 49 4.78 1.22 11.30
N TYR A 50 4.64 -0.04 10.88
CA TYR A 50 4.62 -1.19 11.78
C TYR A 50 5.89 -1.30 12.61
N GLN A 51 7.07 -1.22 11.97
CA GLN A 51 8.35 -1.31 12.69
C GLN A 51 8.48 -0.24 13.76
N LYS A 52 8.07 0.99 13.46
CA LYS A 52 8.06 2.09 14.42
C LYS A 52 7.12 1.80 15.59
N ALA A 53 5.86 1.48 15.31
CA ALA A 53 4.87 1.18 16.34
C ALA A 53 5.29 0.00 17.22
N LYS A 54 5.89 -1.04 16.61
CA LYS A 54 6.40 -2.20 17.33
C LYS A 54 7.57 -1.85 18.24
N ALA A 55 8.50 -1.01 17.80
CA ALA A 55 9.60 -0.55 18.64
C ALA A 55 9.13 0.30 19.83
N GLU A 56 8.13 1.17 19.61
CA GLU A 56 7.51 1.97 20.69
C GLU A 56 6.82 1.06 21.72
N TYR A 57 6.08 0.04 21.27
CA TYR A 57 5.48 -0.96 22.16
C TYR A 57 6.54 -1.81 22.87
N ASP A 58 7.59 -2.27 22.18
CA ASP A 58 8.63 -3.07 22.82
C ASP A 58 9.42 -2.30 23.88
N ALA A 59 9.56 -0.98 23.72
CA ALA A 59 10.13 -0.10 24.74
C ALA A 59 9.20 0.11 25.94
N ASN A 60 7.88 0.02 25.74
CA ASN A 60 6.87 0.15 26.80
C ASN A 60 5.64 -0.74 26.51
N PRO A 61 5.69 -2.04 26.85
CA PRO A 61 4.71 -3.03 26.40
C PRO A 61 3.45 -3.01 27.27
N VAL A 62 2.75 -1.88 27.27
CA VAL A 62 1.50 -1.67 27.97
C VAL A 62 0.35 -1.70 26.96
N SER A 63 -0.64 -2.52 27.24
CA SER A 63 -1.90 -2.60 26.50
C SER A 63 -3.06 -2.49 27.46
N TYR A 64 -4.14 -1.88 27.01
CA TYR A 64 -5.36 -1.72 27.78
C TYR A 64 -6.49 -2.52 27.13
N ASP A 65 -7.35 -3.12 27.93
CA ASP A 65 -8.62 -3.68 27.45
C ASP A 65 -9.65 -2.56 27.23
N LEU A 66 -10.83 -2.92 26.70
CA LEU A 66 -11.85 -1.94 26.38
C LEU A 66 -12.32 -1.16 27.61
N ASP A 67 -12.60 -1.87 28.73
CA ASP A 67 -13.09 -1.26 29.97
C ASP A 67 -12.08 -0.24 30.53
N GLN A 68 -10.79 -0.59 30.51
CA GLN A 68 -9.70 0.30 30.91
C GLN A 68 -9.61 1.55 30.01
N VAL A 69 -9.79 1.40 28.70
CA VAL A 69 -9.77 2.52 27.76
C VAL A 69 -11.00 3.41 27.95
N GLU A 70 -12.18 2.83 28.15
CA GLU A 70 -13.42 3.58 28.43
C GLU A 70 -13.27 4.40 29.72
N GLU A 71 -12.73 3.80 30.79
CA GLU A 71 -12.44 4.51 32.04
C GLU A 71 -11.43 5.66 31.83
N MET A 72 -10.35 5.43 31.06
CA MET A 72 -9.34 6.47 30.75
C MET A 72 -9.90 7.63 29.93
N LEU A 73 -10.87 7.36 29.05
CA LEU A 73 -11.48 8.36 28.17
C LEU A 73 -12.75 9.00 28.77
N GLY A 74 -13.25 8.48 29.89
CA GLY A 74 -14.47 8.96 30.55
C GLY A 74 -15.75 8.65 29.78
N LEU A 75 -15.77 7.50 29.09
CA LEU A 75 -16.91 6.99 28.31
C LEU A 75 -17.78 6.04 29.13
#